data_AF-A0A537YE51-F1
#
_entry.id   AF-A0A537YE51-F1
#
_cell.length_a   1.000
_cell.length_b   1.000
_cell.length_c   1.000
_cell.angle_alpha   90.00
_cell.angle_beta   90.00
_cell.angle_gamma   90.00
#
_symmetry.space_group_name_H-M   'P 1'
#
loop_
_entity.id
_entity.type
_entity.pdbx_description
1 polymer ?
#
loop_
_entity_poly.entity_id
_entity_poly.type
_entity_poly.pdbx_seq_one_letter_code
_entity_poly.pdbx_strand_id
1 'polypeptide(L)' 'PSSVEFCHELGLDYVSASPFRVPIARLAAAHAALGSVEAASK' A
#
# COMPACT_ATOMS: atom_id res chain seq x y z
N PRO A 1 -0.31 6.37 -5.86
CA PRO A 1 0.55 5.25 -5.41
C PRO A 1 1.20 5.58 -4.07
N SER A 2 1.93 6.71 -4.01
CA SER A 2 2.58 7.22 -2.80
C SER A 2 1.67 7.36 -1.58
N SER A 3 0.41 7.79 -1.77
CA SER A 3 -0.54 7.88 -0.64
C SER A 3 -0.93 6.51 -0.06
N VAL A 4 -0.93 5.44 -0.86
CA VAL A 4 -1.28 4.08 -0.38
C VAL A 4 -0.10 3.50 0.40
N GLU A 5 1.12 3.73 -0.07
CA GLU A 5 2.36 3.36 0.63
C GLU A 5 2.45 4.08 1.98
N PHE A 6 2.21 5.39 2.01
CA PHE A 6 2.17 6.16 3.25
C PHE A 6 1.07 5.66 4.22
N CYS A 7 -0.12 5.35 3.71
CA CYS A 7 -1.18 4.78 4.54
C CYS A 7 -0.80 3.41 5.13
N HIS A 8 -0.10 2.58 4.34
CA HIS A 8 0.41 1.28 4.80
C HIS A 8 1.49 1.45 5.90
N GLU A 9 2.40 2.40 5.75
CA GLU A 9 3.40 2.75 6.79
C GLU A 9 2.76 3.23 8.10
N LEU A 10 1.63 3.93 8.01
CA LEU A 10 0.83 4.33 9.17
C LEU A 10 0.06 3.17 9.82
N GLY A 11 0.08 1.97 9.24
CA GLY A 11 -0.64 0.80 9.74
C GLY A 11 -2.14 0.84 9.47
N LEU A 12 -2.58 1.51 8.40
CA LEU A 12 -3.99 1.51 7.98
C LEU A 12 -4.32 0.22 7.22
N ASP A 13 -5.32 -0.52 7.69
CA ASP A 13 -5.77 -1.78 7.06
C ASP A 13 -6.68 -1.57 5.83
N TYR A 14 -7.11 -0.34 5.57
CA TYR A 14 -8.09 -0.05 4.53
C TYR A 14 -7.86 1.30 3.84
N VAL A 15 -8.01 1.32 2.51
CA VAL A 15 -7.96 2.52 1.67
C VAL A 15 -9.11 2.52 0.68
N SER A 16 -9.82 3.64 0.58
CA SER A 16 -10.88 3.85 -0.41
C SER A 16 -10.35 4.62 -1.63
N ALA A 17 -10.61 4.10 -2.82
CA ALA A 17 -10.27 4.73 -4.09
C ALA A 17 -11.47 4.71 -5.03
N SER A 18 -11.50 5.63 -6.01
CA SER A 18 -12.53 5.60 -7.06
C SER A 18 -12.50 4.26 -7.80
N PRO A 19 -13.62 3.77 -8.34
CA PRO A 19 -13.70 2.43 -8.95
C PRO A 19 -12.60 2.13 -9.97
N PHE A 20 -12.26 3.12 -10.81
CA PHE A 20 -11.20 3.02 -11.80
C PHE A 20 -9.78 2.91 -11.22
N ARG A 21 -9.57 3.35 -9.98
CA ARG A 21 -8.29 3.33 -9.27
C ARG A 21 -8.17 2.15 -8.31
N VAL A 22 -9.22 1.35 -8.10
CA VAL A 22 -9.18 0.16 -7.23
C VAL A 22 -8.07 -0.82 -7.64
N PRO A 23 -7.88 -1.15 -8.93
CA PRO A 23 -6.79 -2.05 -9.33
C PRO A 23 -5.40 -1.47 -9.02
N ILE A 24 -5.23 -0.16 -9.23
CA ILE A 24 -3.96 0.55 -8.97
C ILE A 24 -3.66 0.61 -7.47
N ALA A 25 -4.68 0.90 -6.66
CA ALA A 25 -4.54 0.93 -5.20
C ALA A 25 -4.13 -0.45 -4.66
N ARG A 26 -4.69 -1.53 -5.22
CA ARG A 26 -4.36 -2.90 -4.84
C ARG A 26 -2.92 -3.27 -5.20
N LEU A 27 -2.45 -2.88 -6.38
CA LEU A 27 -1.07 -3.08 -6.80
C LEU A 27 -0.09 -2.28 -5.93
N ALA A 28 -0.42 -1.02 -5.63
CA ALA A 28 0.39 -0.19 -4.74
C ALA A 28 0.46 -0.75 -3.32
N ALA A 29 -0.64 -1.29 -2.79
CA ALA A 29 -0.66 -1.95 -1.48
C ALA A 29 0.24 -3.20 -1.46
N ALA A 30 0.25 -4.00 -2.53
CA ALA A 30 1.15 -5.14 -2.66
C ALA A 30 2.62 -4.70 -2.68
N HIS A 31 2.96 -3.64 -3.42
CA HIS A 31 4.31 -3.08 -3.43
C HIS A 31 4.72 -2.56 -2.05
N ALA A 32 3.83 -1.84 -1.36
CA ALA A 32 4.07 -1.34 0.00
C ALA A 32 4.32 -2.49 0.99
N ALA A 33 3.53 -3.57 0.91
CA ALA A 33 3.72 -4.75 1.74
C ALA A 33 5.07 -5.43 1.46
N LEU A 34 5.43 -5.64 0.19
CA LEU A 34 6.71 -6.26 -0.17
C LEU A 34 7.93 -5.40 0.23
N GLY A 35 7.86 -4.09 0.01
CA GLY A 35 8.90 -3.16 0.46
C GLY A 35 9.04 -3.10 1.97
N SER A 36 7.92 -3.14 2.72
CA SER A 36 7.93 -3.17 4.18
C SER A 36 8.52 -4.47 4.76
N VAL A 37 8.33 -5.61 4.09
CA VAL A 37 8.90 -6.90 4.52
C VAL A 37 10.43 -6.91 4.40
N GLU A 38 11.01 -6.21 3.42
CA GLU A 38 12.46 -6.07 3.32
C GLU A 38 13.05 -5.24 4.48
N ALA A 39 12.31 -4.26 5.00
CA ALA A 39 12.73 -3.47 6.16
C ALA A 39 12.68 -4.25 7.49
N ALA A 40 11.78 -5.23 7.63
CA ALA A 40 11.65 -6.06 8.84
C ALA A 40 12.64 -7.23 8.90
N SER A 41 13.32 -7.56 7.80
CA SER A 41 14.28 -8.67 7.71
C SER A 41 15.76 -8.23 7.83
N LYS A 42 16.03 -6.97 8.17
CA LYS A 42 17.35 -6.46 8.59
C LYS A 42 17.38 -6.23 10.09
#